data_AF-A0A2N1W9G6-F1
#
_entry.id   AF-A0A2N1W9G6-F1
#
_cell.length_a   1.000
_cell.length_b   1.000
_cell.length_c   1.000
_cell.angle_alpha   90.00
_cell.angle_beta   90.00
_cell.angle_gamma   90.00
#
_symmetry.space_group_name_H-M   'P 1'
#
loop_
_entity.id
_entity.type
_entity.pdbx_description
1 polymer ?
#
loop_
_entity_poly.entity_id
_entity_poly.type
_entity_poly.pdbx_seq_one_letter_code
_entity_poly.pdbx_strand_id
1 'polypeptide(L)'
;LEVRALHDGDAITPWEVVLEITGPYDHFAHLETLYLGVLARRTRVGTNTRRVVEAAKPREVMFFPARHDHWMVQTGDGYAAHVAGAIGVSTDAQASWWGSEGVGTVPHGLIAAYGGDTVLASRKFLEHMPEEIRLVTLVDFDNDCVRTSVALADALGDRLYGVRIDTSEMLVDASVVPQMGSFRPTGVNPQLVHNVRDALDRAGHPAVRIVVSGGFTVEKIREFEALGVPGQFPLQGGKSPGIDSIVIRQQKPHRESSILSPARSGPG
;
A
#
# COMPACT_ATOMS: atom_id res chain seq x y z
N LEU A 1 8.79 24.11 -31.90
CA LEU A 1 8.16 22.79 -31.68
C LEU A 1 6.76 23.05 -31.18
N GLU A 2 5.78 22.31 -31.67
CA GLU A 2 4.43 22.24 -31.09
C GLU A 2 4.30 20.87 -30.41
N VAL A 3 3.77 20.83 -29.18
CA VAL A 3 3.62 19.60 -28.40
C VAL A 3 2.18 19.53 -27.90
N ARG A 4 1.49 18.44 -28.22
CA ARG A 4 0.14 18.12 -27.72
C ARG A 4 0.19 16.81 -26.96
N ALA A 5 -0.39 16.77 -25.77
CA ALA A 5 -0.37 15.59 -24.92
C ALA A 5 -1.68 15.48 -24.12
N LEU A 6 -1.97 14.28 -23.65
CA LEU A 6 -2.97 14.07 -22.61
C LEU A 6 -2.48 14.63 -21.26
N HIS A 7 -3.40 14.80 -20.32
CA HIS A 7 -3.05 15.20 -18.96
C HIS A 7 -2.64 13.96 -18.15
N ASP A 8 -1.73 14.15 -17.19
CA ASP A 8 -1.37 13.09 -16.25
C ASP A 8 -2.63 12.57 -15.53
N GLY A 9 -2.84 11.26 -15.58
CA GLY A 9 -4.00 10.60 -14.98
C GLY A 9 -5.17 10.35 -15.93
N ASP A 10 -5.13 10.87 -17.16
CA ASP A 10 -6.09 10.50 -18.20
C ASP A 10 -6.03 8.99 -18.49
N ALA A 11 -7.20 8.38 -18.65
CA ALA A 11 -7.31 6.96 -19.02
C ALA A 11 -7.07 6.82 -20.52
N ILE A 12 -6.27 5.83 -20.91
CA ILE A 12 -5.94 5.56 -22.31
C ILE A 12 -6.24 4.11 -22.69
N THR A 13 -6.40 3.87 -23.98
CA THR A 13 -6.55 2.55 -24.57
C THR A 13 -5.41 2.22 -25.54
N PRO A 14 -5.16 0.93 -25.85
CA PRO A 14 -4.16 0.56 -26.85
C PRO A 14 -4.42 1.28 -28.19
N TRP A 15 -3.34 1.74 -28.83
CA TRP A 15 -3.35 2.48 -30.10
C TRP A 15 -3.85 3.93 -30.05
N GLU A 16 -4.14 4.44 -28.85
CA GLU A 16 -4.44 5.85 -28.63
C GLU A 16 -3.15 6.69 -28.58
N VAL A 17 -3.17 7.87 -29.22
CA VAL A 17 -2.02 8.78 -29.24
C VAL A 17 -2.00 9.60 -27.96
N VAL A 18 -0.93 9.47 -27.18
CA VAL A 18 -0.79 10.16 -25.87
C VAL A 18 0.08 11.41 -25.94
N LEU A 19 0.93 11.52 -26.96
CA LEU A 19 1.88 12.61 -27.19
C LEU A 19 2.10 12.78 -28.69
N GLU A 20 1.93 14.00 -29.18
CA GLU A 20 2.24 14.42 -30.54
C GLU A 20 3.26 15.57 -30.49
N ILE A 21 4.34 15.46 -31.29
CA ILE A 21 5.37 16.49 -31.41
C ILE A 21 5.47 16.88 -32.88
N THR A 22 5.27 18.17 -33.19
CA THR A 22 5.39 18.71 -34.54
C THR A 22 6.56 19.71 -34.63
N GLY A 23 7.43 19.51 -35.62
CA GLY A 23 8.53 20.40 -35.94
C GLY A 23 9.67 19.70 -36.67
N PRO A 24 10.82 20.38 -36.84
CA PRO A 24 12.02 19.77 -37.41
C PRO A 24 12.47 18.55 -36.59
N TYR A 25 12.67 17.42 -37.26
CA TYR A 25 12.91 16.11 -36.61
C TYR A 25 14.19 16.10 -35.76
N ASP A 26 15.25 16.72 -36.26
CA ASP A 26 16.56 16.84 -35.61
C ASP A 26 16.49 17.55 -34.24
N HIS A 27 15.49 18.41 -34.03
CA HIS A 27 15.29 19.12 -32.77
C HIS A 27 14.84 18.21 -31.61
N PHE A 28 14.19 17.07 -31.87
CA PHE A 28 13.61 16.24 -30.80
C PHE A 28 13.87 14.74 -30.92
N ALA A 29 14.36 14.24 -32.06
CA ALA A 29 14.67 12.82 -32.25
C ALA A 29 15.61 12.25 -31.17
N HIS A 30 16.63 13.01 -30.78
CA HIS A 30 17.60 12.60 -29.76
C HIS A 30 17.00 12.51 -28.34
N LEU A 31 15.78 13.04 -28.13
CA LEU A 31 15.04 12.97 -26.86
C LEU A 31 14.12 11.75 -26.80
N GLU A 32 14.02 10.93 -27.85
CA GLU A 32 13.10 9.80 -27.93
C GLU A 32 13.23 8.83 -26.76
N THR A 33 14.47 8.46 -26.42
CA THR A 33 14.73 7.59 -25.27
C THR A 33 14.21 8.19 -23.96
N LEU A 34 14.30 9.52 -23.81
CA LEU A 34 13.88 10.21 -22.58
C LEU A 34 12.36 10.22 -22.44
N TYR A 35 11.62 10.73 -23.43
CA TYR A 35 10.17 10.83 -23.29
C TYR A 35 9.50 9.46 -23.30
N LEU A 36 10.00 8.47 -24.06
CA LEU A 36 9.49 7.10 -24.00
C LEU A 36 9.74 6.46 -22.63
N GLY A 37 10.94 6.64 -22.07
CA GLY A 37 11.29 6.10 -20.75
C GLY A 37 10.44 6.68 -19.63
N VAL A 38 10.20 7.99 -19.65
CA VAL A 38 9.34 8.69 -18.70
C VAL A 38 7.90 8.17 -18.80
N LEU A 39 7.32 8.19 -20.00
CA LEU A 39 5.93 7.76 -20.21
C LEU A 39 5.74 6.27 -19.86
N ALA A 40 6.57 5.39 -20.39
CA ALA A 40 6.41 3.93 -20.21
C ALA A 40 6.41 3.53 -18.72
N ARG A 41 7.36 4.04 -17.94
CA ARG A 41 7.46 3.71 -16.51
C ARG A 41 6.30 4.28 -15.71
N ARG A 42 6.04 5.59 -15.85
CA ARG A 42 5.05 6.27 -15.00
C ARG A 42 3.62 5.86 -15.33
N THR A 43 3.32 5.60 -16.61
CA THR A 43 2.04 5.00 -16.99
C THR A 43 1.85 3.62 -16.36
N ARG A 44 2.88 2.77 -16.33
CA ARG A 44 2.79 1.45 -15.69
C ARG A 44 2.56 1.55 -14.18
N VAL A 45 3.30 2.41 -13.48
CA VAL A 45 3.14 2.60 -12.03
C VAL A 45 1.81 3.24 -11.69
N GLY A 46 1.40 4.28 -12.41
CA GLY A 46 0.10 4.91 -12.26
C GLY A 46 -1.05 3.94 -12.49
N THR A 47 -1.01 3.16 -13.59
CA THR A 47 -2.05 2.18 -13.94
C THR A 47 -2.19 1.09 -12.87
N ASN A 48 -1.07 0.48 -12.46
CA ASN A 48 -1.09 -0.57 -11.44
C ASN A 48 -1.55 -0.01 -10.08
N THR A 49 -1.15 1.21 -9.73
CA THR A 49 -1.63 1.89 -8.50
C THR A 49 -3.12 2.17 -8.57
N ARG A 50 -3.61 2.69 -9.70
CA ARG A 50 -5.04 2.94 -9.91
C ARG A 50 -5.85 1.67 -9.75
N ARG A 51 -5.41 0.54 -10.32
CA ARG A 51 -6.06 -0.77 -10.16
C ARG A 51 -6.18 -1.19 -8.68
N VAL A 52 -5.14 -0.96 -7.87
CA VAL A 52 -5.17 -1.22 -6.42
C VAL A 52 -6.11 -0.27 -5.70
N VAL A 53 -6.02 1.04 -5.97
CA VAL A 53 -6.86 2.07 -5.33
C VAL A 53 -8.34 1.79 -5.62
N GLU A 54 -8.71 1.53 -6.86
CA GLU A 54 -10.10 1.20 -7.23
C GLU A 54 -10.58 -0.10 -6.56
N ALA A 55 -9.72 -1.11 -6.45
CA ALA A 55 -10.07 -2.35 -5.76
C ALA A 55 -10.24 -2.17 -4.24
N ALA A 56 -9.51 -1.22 -3.65
CA ALA A 56 -9.53 -0.96 -2.21
C ALA A 56 -10.64 0.01 -1.78
N LYS A 57 -11.29 0.72 -2.70
CA LYS A 57 -12.31 1.72 -2.35
C LYS A 57 -13.43 1.09 -1.50
N PRO A 58 -13.86 1.76 -0.40
CA PRO A 58 -13.53 3.14 -0.02
C PRO A 58 -12.27 3.29 0.85
N ARG A 59 -11.48 2.24 1.07
CA ARG A 59 -10.29 2.26 1.94
C ARG A 59 -9.14 3.04 1.32
N GLU A 60 -8.32 3.63 2.18
CA GLU A 60 -7.16 4.40 1.78
C GLU A 60 -5.96 3.49 1.44
N VAL A 61 -5.15 3.89 0.45
CA VAL A 61 -3.97 3.14 0.00
C VAL A 61 -2.71 3.99 0.13
N MET A 62 -1.69 3.44 0.79
CA MET A 62 -0.35 4.03 0.88
C MET A 62 0.65 3.27 0.00
N PHE A 63 1.52 4.00 -0.70
CA PHE A 63 2.44 3.47 -1.71
C PHE A 63 3.90 3.43 -1.21
N PHE A 64 4.36 2.27 -0.75
CA PHE A 64 5.67 2.07 -0.09
C PHE A 64 6.66 1.20 -0.91
N PRO A 65 6.98 1.54 -2.17
CA PRO A 65 7.89 0.76 -3.01
C PRO A 65 9.37 1.09 -2.85
N ALA A 66 9.75 2.15 -2.14
CA ALA A 66 11.07 2.79 -2.28
C ALA A 66 12.26 1.83 -2.16
N ARG A 67 12.13 0.76 -1.37
CA ARG A 67 13.17 -0.27 -1.15
C ARG A 67 13.25 -1.38 -2.21
N HIS A 68 12.38 -1.38 -3.23
CA HIS A 68 12.28 -2.47 -4.22
C HIS A 68 12.77 -2.08 -5.61
N ASP A 69 13.29 -0.86 -5.77
CA ASP A 69 13.80 -0.36 -7.05
C ASP A 69 14.98 0.61 -6.83
N HIS A 70 15.58 1.07 -7.92
CA HIS A 70 16.70 2.00 -7.91
C HIS A 70 16.28 3.35 -7.31
N TRP A 71 16.98 3.83 -6.28
CA TRP A 71 16.60 4.98 -5.48
C TRP A 71 16.26 6.27 -6.29
N MET A 72 16.86 6.46 -7.48
CA MET A 72 16.59 7.62 -8.36
C MET A 72 15.17 7.63 -8.96
N VAL A 73 14.46 6.51 -8.96
CA VAL A 73 13.12 6.44 -9.57
C VAL A 73 12.00 6.94 -8.65
N GLN A 74 12.30 7.09 -7.36
CA GLN A 74 11.33 7.36 -6.28
C GLN A 74 10.42 8.52 -6.60
N THR A 75 10.98 9.67 -6.99
CA THR A 75 10.24 10.92 -7.15
C THR A 75 9.07 10.79 -8.12
N GLY A 76 9.33 10.40 -9.36
CA GLY A 76 8.24 10.28 -10.33
C GLY A 76 7.34 9.06 -10.09
N ASP A 77 7.80 8.01 -9.38
CA ASP A 77 6.93 6.87 -9.04
C ASP A 77 5.95 7.28 -7.96
N GLY A 78 6.42 8.05 -6.96
CA GLY A 78 5.58 8.65 -5.96
C GLY A 78 4.53 9.55 -6.60
N TYR A 79 4.93 10.40 -7.56
CA TYR A 79 4.00 11.27 -8.26
C TYR A 79 2.97 10.49 -9.08
N ALA A 80 3.39 9.47 -9.84
CA ALA A 80 2.48 8.60 -10.58
C ALA A 80 1.48 7.88 -9.65
N ALA A 81 1.92 7.44 -8.47
CA ALA A 81 1.05 6.83 -7.47
C ALA A 81 0.09 7.85 -6.83
N HIS A 82 0.54 9.08 -6.58
CA HIS A 82 -0.30 10.18 -6.08
C HIS A 82 -1.42 10.51 -7.08
N VAL A 83 -1.08 10.73 -8.36
CA VAL A 83 -2.06 10.95 -9.44
C VAL A 83 -3.06 9.80 -9.55
N ALA A 84 -2.59 8.56 -9.33
CA ALA A 84 -3.45 7.38 -9.35
C ALA A 84 -4.40 7.27 -8.14
N GLY A 85 -4.22 8.07 -7.09
CA GLY A 85 -5.09 8.14 -5.92
C GLY A 85 -4.52 7.50 -4.64
N ALA A 86 -3.22 7.21 -4.57
CA ALA A 86 -2.59 6.85 -3.30
C ALA A 86 -2.54 8.07 -2.36
N ILE A 87 -2.89 7.87 -1.10
CA ILE A 87 -3.00 8.96 -0.11
C ILE A 87 -1.64 9.37 0.50
N GLY A 88 -0.61 8.55 0.31
CA GLY A 88 0.71 8.78 0.90
C GLY A 88 1.78 7.86 0.35
N VAL A 89 3.05 8.24 0.55
CA VAL A 89 4.25 7.53 0.08
C VAL A 89 5.26 7.36 1.21
N SER A 90 6.22 6.44 1.08
CA SER A 90 7.12 6.09 2.19
C SER A 90 8.29 7.06 2.43
N THR A 91 8.63 7.94 1.49
CA THR A 91 9.81 8.82 1.60
C THR A 91 9.53 10.22 1.06
N ASP A 92 10.24 11.22 1.56
CA ASP A 92 10.15 12.60 1.07
C ASP A 92 10.57 12.72 -0.40
N ALA A 93 11.55 11.89 -0.82
CA ALA A 93 11.98 11.83 -2.21
C ALA A 93 10.80 11.44 -3.13
N GLN A 94 9.97 10.47 -2.73
CA GLN A 94 8.76 10.12 -3.46
C GLN A 94 7.77 11.27 -3.51
N ALA A 95 7.67 12.09 -2.46
CA ALA A 95 6.69 13.17 -2.31
C ALA A 95 7.08 14.51 -2.96
N SER A 96 8.35 14.65 -3.34
CA SER A 96 8.95 15.93 -3.75
C SER A 96 8.31 16.64 -4.95
N TRP A 97 7.54 15.97 -5.80
CA TRP A 97 6.88 16.61 -6.96
C TRP A 97 5.51 17.25 -6.65
N TRP A 98 4.90 16.98 -5.49
CA TRP A 98 3.62 17.63 -5.09
C TRP A 98 3.69 18.32 -3.72
N GLY A 99 4.88 18.42 -3.13
CA GLY A 99 5.11 19.20 -1.91
C GLY A 99 4.57 18.57 -0.62
N SER A 100 4.39 17.24 -0.60
CA SER A 100 4.10 16.50 0.64
C SER A 100 5.36 15.89 1.22
N GLU A 101 5.22 15.26 2.40
CA GLU A 101 6.27 14.46 3.05
C GLU A 101 5.96 12.96 2.98
N GLY A 102 6.97 12.14 3.24
CA GLY A 102 6.81 10.71 3.41
C GLY A 102 6.07 10.38 4.70
N VAL A 103 5.27 9.31 4.67
CA VAL A 103 4.57 8.76 5.84
C VAL A 103 5.14 7.41 6.22
N GLY A 104 5.12 7.10 7.52
CA GLY A 104 5.71 5.87 8.07
C GLY A 104 4.95 5.33 9.27
N THR A 105 5.32 4.12 9.66
CA THR A 105 4.84 3.44 10.87
C THR A 105 6.05 2.97 11.67
N VAL A 106 5.87 2.55 12.92
CA VAL A 106 6.96 1.90 13.68
C VAL A 106 7.43 0.66 12.92
N PRO A 107 8.73 0.53 12.59
CA PRO A 107 9.27 -0.61 11.83
C PRO A 107 9.69 -1.75 12.76
N HIS A 108 9.75 -2.99 12.23
CA HIS A 108 10.26 -4.16 12.97
C HIS A 108 11.64 -3.93 13.58
N GLY A 109 12.50 -3.15 12.90
CA GLY A 109 13.84 -2.83 13.39
C GLY A 109 13.85 -2.05 14.71
N LEU A 110 12.86 -1.17 14.95
CA LEU A 110 12.76 -0.44 16.22
C LEU A 110 12.34 -1.39 17.34
N ILE A 111 11.37 -2.27 17.08
CA ILE A 111 10.92 -3.30 18.02
C ILE A 111 12.09 -4.22 18.40
N ALA A 112 12.88 -4.65 17.42
CA ALA A 112 14.07 -5.46 17.65
C ALA A 112 15.12 -4.74 18.52
N ALA A 113 15.33 -3.43 18.30
CA ALA A 113 16.27 -2.63 19.10
C ALA A 113 15.87 -2.53 20.59
N TYR A 114 14.58 -2.68 20.90
CA TYR A 114 14.05 -2.78 22.26
C TYR A 114 13.84 -4.22 22.71
N GLY A 115 14.58 -5.18 22.15
CA GLY A 115 14.56 -6.58 22.58
C GLY A 115 13.27 -7.32 22.27
N GLY A 116 12.51 -6.88 21.26
CA GLY A 116 11.22 -7.45 20.90
C GLY A 116 10.03 -6.86 21.65
N ASP A 117 10.25 -5.97 22.61
CA ASP A 117 9.16 -5.32 23.35
C ASP A 117 8.49 -4.24 22.49
N THR A 118 7.38 -4.64 21.86
CA THR A 118 6.60 -3.77 20.97
C THR A 118 5.97 -2.59 21.72
N VAL A 119 5.57 -2.78 22.97
CA VAL A 119 4.95 -1.72 23.79
C VAL A 119 6.01 -0.70 24.18
N LEU A 120 7.17 -1.14 24.66
CA LEU A 120 8.29 -0.26 24.98
C LEU A 120 8.77 0.52 23.75
N ALA A 121 8.95 -0.16 22.61
CA ALA A 121 9.33 0.49 21.36
C ALA A 121 8.32 1.58 20.95
N SER A 122 7.02 1.31 21.09
CA SER A 122 5.97 2.26 20.75
C SER A 122 5.90 3.44 21.73
N ARG A 123 6.13 3.22 23.03
CA ARG A 123 6.29 4.30 24.02
C ARG A 123 7.47 5.19 23.68
N LYS A 124 8.62 4.58 23.39
CA LYS A 124 9.83 5.31 23.03
C LYS A 124 9.68 6.08 21.72
N PHE A 125 8.92 5.57 20.77
CA PHE A 125 8.55 6.31 19.57
C PHE A 125 7.76 7.59 19.91
N LEU A 126 6.73 7.49 20.76
CA LEU A 126 5.93 8.65 21.17
C LEU A 126 6.73 9.69 21.96
N GLU A 127 7.75 9.27 22.72
CA GLU A 127 8.64 10.19 23.45
C GLU A 127 9.52 11.06 22.51
N HIS A 128 9.86 10.56 21.32
CA HIS A 128 10.83 11.19 20.42
C HIS A 128 10.22 11.80 19.16
N MET A 129 8.94 11.53 18.89
CA MET A 129 8.24 12.01 17.70
C MET A 129 7.32 13.19 18.04
N PRO A 130 7.11 14.12 17.11
CA PRO A 130 6.15 15.20 17.27
C PRO A 130 4.74 14.66 17.59
N GLU A 131 3.98 15.42 18.38
CA GLU A 131 2.66 14.98 18.87
C GLU A 131 1.62 14.85 17.73
N GLU A 132 1.84 15.55 16.63
CA GLU A 132 0.99 15.53 15.44
C GLU A 132 1.10 14.21 14.66
N ILE A 133 2.16 13.42 14.90
CA ILE A 133 2.38 12.13 14.25
C ILE A 133 1.48 11.07 14.89
N ARG A 134 0.56 10.54 14.07
CA ARG A 134 -0.32 9.43 14.46
C ARG A 134 0.47 8.13 14.58
N LEU A 135 0.51 7.55 15.78
CA LEU A 135 1.21 6.29 16.03
C LEU A 135 0.47 5.09 15.39
N VAL A 136 1.09 4.50 14.39
CA VAL A 136 0.75 3.16 13.89
C VAL A 136 1.95 2.25 14.12
N THR A 137 1.72 1.09 14.75
CA THR A 137 2.80 0.17 15.12
C THR A 137 2.56 -1.26 14.62
N LEU A 138 3.64 -1.96 14.30
CA LEU A 138 3.59 -3.35 13.84
C LEU A 138 3.29 -4.28 15.02
N VAL A 139 2.43 -5.27 14.80
CA VAL A 139 1.99 -6.22 15.85
C VAL A 139 2.37 -7.67 15.59
N ASP A 140 3.04 -7.94 14.48
CA ASP A 140 3.39 -9.29 14.00
C ASP A 140 4.79 -9.77 14.45
N PHE A 141 5.51 -9.00 15.28
CA PHE A 141 6.89 -9.32 15.69
C PHE A 141 7.02 -10.68 16.39
N ASP A 142 6.16 -10.94 17.38
CA ASP A 142 6.08 -12.22 18.11
C ASP A 142 5.17 -13.25 17.41
N ASN A 143 4.65 -12.93 16.21
CA ASN A 143 3.66 -13.74 15.48
C ASN A 143 2.39 -14.05 16.31
N ASP A 144 1.99 -13.09 17.15
CA ASP A 144 0.74 -13.06 17.91
C ASP A 144 0.17 -11.64 17.87
N CYS A 145 -0.50 -11.33 16.76
CA CYS A 145 -1.03 -9.99 16.49
C CYS A 145 -2.14 -9.63 17.47
N VAL A 146 -2.93 -10.59 17.93
CA VAL A 146 -4.06 -10.36 18.83
C VAL A 146 -3.56 -9.89 20.20
N ARG A 147 -2.67 -10.67 20.84
CA ARG A 147 -2.11 -10.33 22.15
C ARG A 147 -1.39 -8.99 22.11
N THR A 148 -0.57 -8.78 21.09
CA THR A 148 0.23 -7.56 20.93
C THR A 148 -0.65 -6.32 20.72
N SER A 149 -1.71 -6.44 19.91
CA SER A 149 -2.64 -5.31 19.65
C SER A 149 -3.37 -4.87 20.92
N VAL A 150 -3.88 -5.81 21.71
CA VAL A 150 -4.56 -5.50 22.98
C VAL A 150 -3.58 -4.89 23.98
N ALA A 151 -2.39 -5.47 24.13
CA ALA A 151 -1.37 -4.95 25.05
C ALA A 151 -0.95 -3.51 24.72
N LEU A 152 -0.83 -3.17 23.43
CA LEU A 152 -0.57 -1.80 22.99
C LEU A 152 -1.73 -0.86 23.30
N ALA A 153 -2.96 -1.27 23.02
CA ALA A 153 -4.14 -0.45 23.26
C ALA A 153 -4.33 -0.18 24.75
N ASP A 154 -4.16 -1.19 25.61
CA ASP A 154 -4.18 -1.04 27.07
C ASP A 154 -3.08 -0.10 27.59
N ALA A 155 -1.87 -0.19 27.00
CA ALA A 155 -0.71 0.55 27.47
C ALA A 155 -0.66 2.01 27.01
N LEU A 156 -1.30 2.34 25.88
CA LEU A 156 -1.18 3.64 25.20
C LEU A 156 -2.50 4.39 25.08
N GLY A 157 -3.65 3.70 25.19
CA GLY A 157 -4.98 4.29 25.05
C GLY A 157 -5.13 5.13 23.79
N ASP A 158 -5.64 6.35 23.95
CA ASP A 158 -5.91 7.29 22.84
C ASP A 158 -4.66 7.72 22.06
N ARG A 159 -3.45 7.47 22.59
CA ARG A 159 -2.20 7.76 21.86
C ARG A 159 -1.91 6.73 20.77
N LEU A 160 -2.56 5.56 20.78
CA LEU A 160 -2.45 4.56 19.72
C LEU A 160 -3.49 4.84 18.64
N TYR A 161 -3.04 5.36 17.49
CA TYR A 161 -3.94 5.60 16.36
C TYR A 161 -4.35 4.28 15.67
N GLY A 162 -3.42 3.33 15.54
CA GLY A 162 -3.73 2.05 14.93
C GLY A 162 -2.64 1.00 15.06
N VAL A 163 -3.00 -0.23 14.71
CA VAL A 163 -2.09 -1.37 14.61
C VAL A 163 -1.90 -1.77 13.16
N ARG A 164 -0.70 -2.23 12.82
CA ARG A 164 -0.34 -2.68 11.49
C ARG A 164 -0.03 -4.17 11.48
N ILE A 165 -0.81 -4.92 10.72
CA ILE A 165 -0.62 -6.36 10.54
C ILE A 165 0.20 -6.57 9.26
N ASP A 166 1.39 -7.18 9.40
CA ASP A 166 2.33 -7.43 8.29
C ASP A 166 2.86 -8.87 8.28
N THR A 167 2.10 -9.81 8.84
CA THR A 167 2.47 -11.21 8.95
C THR A 167 2.98 -11.78 7.63
N SER A 168 4.15 -12.41 7.67
CA SER A 168 4.80 -13.04 6.51
C SER A 168 3.91 -14.10 5.85
N GLU A 169 3.91 -14.15 4.51
CA GLU A 169 3.18 -15.13 3.70
C GLU A 169 3.59 -16.61 3.96
N MET A 170 4.65 -16.81 4.74
CA MET A 170 5.19 -18.12 5.16
C MET A 170 4.84 -18.50 6.61
N LEU A 171 4.23 -17.59 7.38
CA LEU A 171 3.89 -17.79 8.79
C LEU A 171 2.39 -17.82 9.01
N VAL A 172 1.95 -18.57 10.02
CA VAL A 172 0.57 -18.57 10.52
C VAL A 172 0.58 -17.89 11.88
N ASP A 173 -0.20 -16.82 12.03
CA ASP A 173 -0.35 -16.12 13.32
C ASP A 173 -0.95 -17.03 14.39
N ALA A 174 -0.51 -16.88 15.64
CA ALA A 174 -0.95 -17.71 16.77
C ALA A 174 -2.48 -17.77 16.91
N SER A 175 -3.19 -16.67 16.64
CA SER A 175 -4.66 -16.60 16.72
C SER A 175 -5.38 -17.39 15.62
N VAL A 176 -4.69 -17.67 14.51
CA VAL A 176 -5.22 -18.37 13.35
C VAL A 176 -5.00 -19.89 13.45
N VAL A 177 -3.97 -20.33 14.18
CA VAL A 177 -3.63 -21.75 14.35
C VAL A 177 -4.84 -22.63 14.75
N PRO A 178 -5.71 -22.25 15.71
CA PRO A 178 -6.86 -23.06 16.08
C PRO A 178 -7.96 -23.15 15.03
N GLN A 179 -7.90 -22.30 13.99
CA GLN A 179 -8.97 -22.09 12.99
C GLN A 179 -8.55 -22.58 11.60
N MET A 180 -7.41 -23.26 11.48
CA MET A 180 -6.90 -23.75 10.20
C MET A 180 -7.83 -24.80 9.57
N GLY A 181 -7.87 -24.84 8.23
CA GLY A 181 -8.48 -25.94 7.47
C GLY A 181 -9.25 -25.49 6.23
N SER A 182 -10.10 -24.47 6.34
CA SER A 182 -11.02 -24.04 5.27
C SER A 182 -10.52 -22.89 4.39
N PHE A 183 -9.38 -22.29 4.74
CA PHE A 183 -8.79 -21.14 4.04
C PHE A 183 -7.27 -21.19 4.12
N ARG A 184 -6.58 -20.30 3.39
CA ARG A 184 -5.14 -20.15 3.47
C ARG A 184 -4.75 -19.43 4.78
N PRO A 185 -4.09 -20.11 5.74
CA PRO A 185 -3.87 -19.56 7.07
C PRO A 185 -2.62 -18.67 7.16
N THR A 186 -1.80 -18.62 6.09
CA THR A 186 -0.52 -17.92 6.12
C THR A 186 -0.64 -16.44 5.74
N GLY A 187 0.25 -15.63 6.28
CA GLY A 187 0.28 -14.18 6.06
C GLY A 187 -0.95 -13.45 6.56
N VAL A 188 -1.09 -12.20 6.12
CA VAL A 188 -2.28 -11.41 6.42
C VAL A 188 -3.48 -11.96 5.67
N ASN A 189 -4.48 -12.45 6.41
CA ASN A 189 -5.69 -13.06 5.87
C ASN A 189 -6.94 -12.52 6.58
N PRO A 190 -8.14 -12.72 6.02
CA PRO A 190 -9.40 -12.27 6.60
C PRO A 190 -9.59 -12.63 8.07
N GLN A 191 -9.33 -13.89 8.43
CA GLN A 191 -9.55 -14.40 9.78
C GLN A 191 -8.65 -13.72 10.81
N LEU A 192 -7.38 -13.47 10.46
CA LEU A 192 -6.45 -12.74 11.32
C LEU A 192 -6.96 -11.32 11.63
N VAL A 193 -7.44 -10.61 10.61
CA VAL A 193 -7.97 -9.25 10.78
C VAL A 193 -9.23 -9.25 11.66
N HIS A 194 -10.13 -10.22 11.46
CA HIS A 194 -11.29 -10.41 12.34
C HIS A 194 -10.87 -10.70 13.79
N ASN A 195 -9.93 -11.62 14.00
CA ASN A 195 -9.45 -11.95 15.34
C ASN A 195 -8.91 -10.71 16.09
N VAL A 196 -8.15 -9.86 15.39
CA VAL A 196 -7.59 -8.62 15.96
C VAL A 196 -8.70 -7.61 16.27
N ARG A 197 -9.61 -7.34 15.32
CA ARG A 197 -10.74 -6.42 15.52
C ARG A 197 -11.61 -6.85 16.70
N ASP A 198 -12.01 -8.11 16.72
CA ASP A 198 -12.85 -8.68 17.78
C ASP A 198 -12.18 -8.60 19.16
N ALA A 199 -10.86 -8.83 19.22
CA ALA A 199 -10.12 -8.72 20.47
C ALA A 199 -10.02 -7.28 20.97
N LEU A 200 -9.74 -6.33 20.08
CA LEU A 200 -9.72 -4.90 20.41
C LEU A 200 -11.11 -4.43 20.87
N ASP A 201 -12.18 -4.84 20.20
CA ASP A 201 -13.56 -4.48 20.57
C ASP A 201 -13.93 -5.05 21.95
N ARG A 202 -13.63 -6.33 22.20
CA ARG A 202 -13.87 -6.95 23.51
C ARG A 202 -13.04 -6.32 24.64
N ALA A 203 -11.85 -5.82 24.32
CA ALA A 203 -11.00 -5.12 25.28
C ALA A 203 -11.41 -3.65 25.49
N GLY A 204 -12.43 -3.14 24.77
CA GLY A 204 -12.93 -1.78 24.92
C GLY A 204 -12.20 -0.74 24.07
N HIS A 205 -11.49 -1.16 23.01
CA HIS A 205 -10.70 -0.29 22.13
C HIS A 205 -11.25 -0.22 20.69
N PRO A 206 -12.54 0.13 20.48
CA PRO A 206 -13.16 0.16 19.15
C PRO A 206 -12.56 1.22 18.22
N ALA A 207 -11.92 2.26 18.77
CA ALA A 207 -11.35 3.37 18.00
C ALA A 207 -9.99 3.04 17.35
N VAL A 208 -9.30 1.99 17.81
CA VAL A 208 -7.98 1.61 17.27
C VAL A 208 -8.14 1.10 15.84
N ARG A 209 -7.45 1.76 14.91
CA ARG A 209 -7.51 1.44 13.48
C ARG A 209 -6.68 0.21 13.11
N ILE A 210 -7.06 -0.46 12.03
CA ILE A 210 -6.31 -1.60 11.50
C ILE A 210 -5.74 -1.25 10.13
N VAL A 211 -4.42 -1.27 10.04
CA VAL A 211 -3.66 -1.13 8.79
C VAL A 211 -3.14 -2.51 8.39
N VAL A 212 -3.30 -2.87 7.12
CA VAL A 212 -2.78 -4.15 6.61
C VAL A 212 -1.68 -3.93 5.58
N SER A 213 -0.67 -4.80 5.61
CA SER A 213 0.36 -4.85 4.59
C SER A 213 0.88 -6.27 4.37
N GLY A 214 1.68 -6.45 3.33
CA GLY A 214 2.24 -7.77 3.00
C GLY A 214 1.40 -8.53 1.96
N GLY A 215 1.96 -8.66 0.76
CA GLY A 215 1.38 -9.50 -0.30
C GLY A 215 0.04 -9.03 -0.89
N PHE A 216 -0.43 -7.81 -0.62
CA PHE A 216 -1.69 -7.30 -1.16
C PHE A 216 -1.63 -7.08 -2.67
N THR A 217 -2.33 -7.95 -3.41
CA THR A 217 -2.65 -7.79 -4.83
C THR A 217 -4.09 -7.33 -4.99
N VAL A 218 -4.48 -6.95 -6.22
CA VAL A 218 -5.87 -6.58 -6.53
C VAL A 218 -6.84 -7.70 -6.18
N GLU A 219 -6.45 -8.94 -6.42
CA GLU A 219 -7.24 -10.13 -6.15
C GLU A 219 -7.42 -10.34 -4.64
N LYS A 220 -6.33 -10.23 -3.87
CA LYS A 220 -6.39 -10.32 -2.40
C LYS A 220 -7.25 -9.20 -1.81
N ILE A 221 -7.17 -7.98 -2.33
CA ILE A 221 -8.01 -6.86 -1.88
C ILE A 221 -9.49 -7.16 -2.14
N ARG A 222 -9.82 -7.62 -3.36
CA ARG A 222 -11.21 -7.98 -3.71
C ARG A 222 -11.75 -9.12 -2.86
N GLU A 223 -10.93 -10.09 -2.49
CA GLU A 223 -11.31 -11.16 -1.56
C GLU A 223 -11.68 -10.57 -0.19
N PHE A 224 -10.86 -9.67 0.35
CA PHE A 224 -11.13 -9.00 1.62
C PHE A 224 -12.42 -8.17 1.58
N GLU A 225 -12.66 -7.42 0.50
CA GLU A 225 -13.89 -6.63 0.32
C GLU A 225 -15.12 -7.53 0.14
N ALA A 226 -15.01 -8.64 -0.61
CA ALA A 226 -16.12 -9.58 -0.80
C ALA A 226 -16.53 -10.29 0.49
N LEU A 227 -15.57 -10.55 1.37
CA LEU A 227 -15.80 -11.10 2.72
C LEU A 227 -16.18 -10.03 3.75
N GLY A 228 -16.20 -8.76 3.33
CA GLY A 228 -16.57 -7.62 4.17
C GLY A 228 -15.63 -7.38 5.34
N VAL A 229 -14.35 -7.76 5.26
CA VAL A 229 -13.41 -7.87 6.39
C VAL A 229 -13.04 -6.51 7.01
N PRO A 230 -12.98 -6.40 8.35
CA PRO A 230 -13.53 -7.26 9.40
C PRO A 230 -14.98 -6.86 9.73
N GLY A 231 -15.95 -7.34 8.96
CA GLY A 231 -17.38 -7.14 9.14
C GLY A 231 -17.86 -5.68 9.07
N GLN A 232 -18.67 -5.34 8.06
CA GLN A 232 -19.70 -4.31 8.22
C GLN A 232 -20.89 -4.90 9.00
N PHE A 233 -20.72 -5.30 10.26
CA PHE A 233 -21.86 -5.57 11.13
C PHE A 233 -21.98 -4.41 12.12
N PRO A 234 -23.09 -3.63 12.11
CA PRO A 234 -23.29 -2.61 13.10
C PRO A 234 -23.61 -3.30 14.43
N LEU A 235 -22.62 -3.36 15.32
CA LEU A 235 -22.92 -3.30 16.74
C LEU A 235 -23.67 -1.98 16.96
N GLN A 236 -24.86 -2.06 17.56
CA GLN A 236 -25.77 -0.93 17.77
C GLN A 236 -25.02 0.37 18.10
N GLY A 237 -25.04 1.33 17.17
CA GLY A 237 -24.70 2.72 17.45
C GLY A 237 -23.29 3.23 17.10
N GLY A 238 -22.43 2.47 16.43
CA GLY A 238 -21.11 2.99 16.00
C GLY A 238 -20.55 2.26 14.78
N LYS A 239 -19.88 2.98 13.87
CA LYS A 239 -19.10 2.37 12.79
C LYS A 239 -17.92 1.60 13.44
N SER A 240 -17.94 0.27 13.44
CA SER A 240 -16.71 -0.50 13.72
C SER A 240 -15.70 -0.18 12.61
N PRO A 241 -14.49 0.31 12.92
CA PRO A 241 -13.49 0.54 11.89
C PRO A 241 -13.00 -0.82 11.40
N GLY A 242 -13.29 -1.06 10.11
CA GLY A 242 -12.77 -2.20 9.40
C GLY A 242 -11.27 -2.07 9.10
N ILE A 243 -10.78 -2.61 7.98
CA ILE A 243 -9.44 -2.24 7.48
C ILE A 243 -9.46 -0.77 7.10
N ASP A 244 -8.76 0.08 7.83
CA ASP A 244 -8.79 1.52 7.56
C ASP A 244 -7.90 1.89 6.38
N SER A 245 -6.77 1.20 6.23
CA SER A 245 -5.83 1.45 5.14
C SER A 245 -5.01 0.23 4.74
N ILE A 246 -4.58 0.24 3.48
CA ILE A 246 -3.76 -0.81 2.87
C ILE A 246 -2.42 -0.21 2.44
N VAL A 247 -1.31 -0.83 2.88
CA VAL A 247 0.03 -0.43 2.44
C VAL A 247 0.53 -1.41 1.39
N ILE A 248 0.76 -0.91 0.18
CA ILE A 248 1.34 -1.69 -0.92
C ILE A 248 2.85 -1.48 -1.03
N ARG A 249 3.59 -2.59 -1.11
CA ARG A 249 5.06 -2.60 -1.09
C ARG A 249 5.68 -2.79 -2.46
N GLN A 250 5.04 -3.57 -3.34
CA GLN A 250 5.54 -3.80 -4.69
C GLN A 250 4.36 -4.14 -5.58
N GLN A 251 4.25 -3.45 -6.71
CA GLN A 251 3.33 -3.87 -7.75
C GLN A 251 4.09 -4.84 -8.64
N LYS A 252 3.93 -6.14 -8.39
CA LYS A 252 4.41 -7.14 -9.34
C LYS A 252 3.73 -6.87 -10.67
N PRO A 253 4.46 -6.87 -11.80
CA PRO A 253 3.84 -6.69 -13.09
C PRO A 253 2.79 -7.79 -13.29
N HIS A 254 1.53 -7.39 -13.51
CA HIS A 254 0.53 -8.29 -14.07
C HIS A 254 1.07 -8.77 -15.42
N ARG A 255 1.26 -10.08 -15.57
CA ARG A 255 1.65 -10.70 -16.86
C ARG A 255 0.42 -10.65 -17.77
N GLU A 256 0.21 -9.53 -18.44
CA GLU A 256 -0.53 -9.53 -19.69
C GLU A 256 0.45 -9.98 -20.79
N SER A 257 0.11 -11.05 -21.50
CA SER A 257 0.93 -11.59 -22.59
C SER A 257 1.21 -10.49 -23.61
N SER A 258 2.47 -10.08 -23.73
CA SER A 258 2.92 -9.16 -24.77
C SER A 258 2.75 -9.86 -26.13
N ILE A 259 1.68 -9.54 -26.85
CA ILE A 259 1.59 -9.82 -28.28
C ILE A 259 2.41 -8.72 -28.97
N LEU A 260 3.72 -8.91 -29.00
CA LEU A 260 4.53 -8.35 -30.08
C LEU A 260 4.21 -9.21 -31.30
N SER A 261 3.21 -8.80 -32.08
CA SER A 261 3.01 -9.35 -33.42
C SER A 261 4.18 -8.86 -34.28
N PRO A 262 5.02 -9.74 -34.85
CA PRO A 262 6.01 -9.31 -35.82
C PRO A 262 5.26 -8.70 -37.01
N ALA A 263 5.69 -7.50 -37.42
CA ALA A 263 5.19 -6.84 -38.61
C ALA A 263 5.21 -7.82 -39.78
N ARG A 264 4.05 -8.03 -40.41
CA ARG A 264 3.95 -8.79 -41.66
C ARG A 264 4.78 -8.06 -42.71
N SER A 265 5.89 -8.66 -43.14
CA SER A 265 6.53 -8.33 -44.39
C SER A 265 5.55 -8.61 -45.52
N GLY A 266 5.11 -7.57 -46.23
CA GLY A 266 4.34 -7.71 -47.47
C GLY A 266 5.19 -8.34 -48.58
N PRO A 267 4.57 -9.00 -49.58
CA PRO A 267 5.29 -9.60 -50.69
C PRO A 267 5.74 -8.50 -51.66
N GLY A 268 7.05 -8.45 -51.93
CA GLY A 268 7.66 -7.83 -53.11
C GLY A 268 8.19 -8.91 -54.04
#